data_AF-A0A7C5ZQW6-F1
#
_entry.id   AF-A0A7C5ZQW6-F1
#
_cell.length_a   1.000
_cell.length_b   1.000
_cell.length_c   1.000
_cell.angle_alpha   90.00
_cell.angle_beta   90.00
_cell.angle_gamma   90.00
#
_symmetry.space_group_name_H-M   'P 1'
#
loop_
_entity.id
_entity.type
_entity.pdbx_description
1 polymer ?
#
loop_
_entity_poly.entity_id
_entity_poly.type
_entity_poly.pdbx_seq_one_letter_code
_entity_poly.pdbx_strand_id
1 'polypeptide(L)' 'MESLKAKMFNRAASNPKNKPDEILNVLKLRQGQVVADIGAGGGYFSLRFAEIAGKNGRVFAVDTNQKFLGYIKNEAGKKD' A
#
# COMPACT_ATOMS: atom_id res chain seq x y z
N MET A 1 5.66 18.80 4.71
CA MET A 1 4.85 18.30 5.84
C MET A 1 4.07 17.03 5.48
N GLU A 2 3.27 17.00 4.41
CA GLU A 2 2.45 15.80 4.09
C GLU A 2 3.26 14.56 3.67
N SER A 3 4.37 14.71 2.96
CA SER A 3 5.29 13.59 2.68
C SER A 3 5.94 13.02 3.95
N LEU A 4 6.12 13.83 4.99
CA LEU A 4 6.59 13.38 6.30
C LEU A 4 5.50 12.55 6.99
N LYS A 5 4.24 12.97 6.90
CA LYS A 5 3.09 12.24 7.46
C LYS A 5 2.85 10.91 6.75
N ALA A 6 2.95 10.87 5.42
CA ALA A 6 2.89 9.62 4.64
C ALA A 6 3.99 8.64 5.07
N LYS A 7 5.23 9.11 5.22
CA LYS A 7 6.34 8.30 5.74
C LYS A 7 6.10 7.82 7.18
N MET A 8 5.52 8.66 8.03
CA MET A 8 5.15 8.29 9.39
C MET A 8 4.09 7.19 9.41
N PHE A 9 3.06 7.28 8.56
CA PHE A 9 2.05 6.24 8.41
C PHE A 9 2.65 4.93 7.91
N ASN A 10 3.56 4.98 6.93
CA ASN A 10 4.26 3.77 6.48
C ASN A 10 5.13 3.16 7.59
N ARG A 11 5.80 3.99 8.41
CA ARG A 11 6.56 3.52 9.58
C ARG A 11 5.64 2.88 10.63
N ALA A 12 4.45 3.44 10.85
CA ALA A 12 3.48 2.85 11.76
C ALA A 12 2.94 1.52 11.21
N ALA A 13 2.54 1.47 9.94
CA ALA A 13 2.02 0.26 9.29
C ALA A 13 3.05 -0.87 9.27
N SER A 14 4.32 -0.56 9.00
CA SER A 14 5.42 -1.53 9.02
C SER A 14 5.87 -2.00 10.41
N ASN A 15 5.36 -1.40 11.49
CA ASN A 15 5.81 -1.75 12.83
C ASN A 15 5.42 -3.20 13.17
N PRO A 16 6.36 -4.06 13.60
CA PRO A 16 6.07 -5.46 13.95
C PRO A 16 4.96 -5.63 15.00
N LYS A 17 4.78 -4.65 15.90
CA LYS A 17 3.69 -4.66 16.89
C LYS A 17 2.30 -4.66 16.23
N ASN A 18 2.19 -4.10 15.03
CA ASN A 18 0.96 -4.07 14.23
C ASN A 18 0.83 -5.29 13.29
N LYS A 19 1.79 -6.22 13.36
CA LYS A 19 1.78 -7.52 12.67
C LYS A 19 1.45 -7.45 11.16
N PRO A 20 2.12 -6.58 10.39
CA PRO A 20 1.82 -6.38 8.97
C PRO A 20 1.93 -7.66 8.14
N ASP A 21 2.89 -8.52 8.44
CA ASP A 21 3.06 -9.78 7.69
C ASP A 21 1.97 -10.80 8.02
N GLU A 22 1.41 -10.80 9.24
CA GLU A 22 0.25 -11.63 9.59
C GLU A 22 -0.98 -11.21 8.79
N ILE A 23 -1.19 -9.89 8.62
CA ILE A 23 -2.26 -9.35 7.77
C ILE A 23 -2.11 -9.88 6.33
N LEU A 24 -0.92 -9.79 5.74
CA LEU A 24 -0.67 -10.29 4.38
C LEU A 24 -0.93 -11.80 4.28
N ASN A 25 -0.49 -12.58 5.28
CA ASN A 25 -0.68 -14.02 5.31
C ASN A 25 -2.15 -14.44 5.41
N VAL A 26 -2.94 -13.72 6.22
CA VAL A 26 -4.37 -14.02 6.41
C VAL A 26 -5.19 -13.65 5.18
N LEU A 27 -4.85 -12.55 4.49
CA LEU A 27 -5.55 -12.12 3.28
C LEU A 27 -5.37 -13.11 2.12
N LYS A 28 -4.29 -13.91 2.13
CA LYS A 28 -3.99 -14.95 1.12
C LYS A 28 -4.13 -14.43 -0.31
N LEU A 29 -3.65 -13.20 -0.54
CA LEU A 29 -3.68 -12.57 -1.86
C LEU A 29 -2.89 -13.41 -2.88
N ARG A 30 -3.35 -13.40 -4.12
CA ARG A 30 -2.81 -14.19 -5.22
C ARG A 30 -2.52 -13.31 -6.43
N GLN A 31 -1.60 -13.78 -7.26
CA GLN A 31 -1.33 -13.14 -8.54
C GLN A 31 -2.61 -13.03 -9.39
N GLY A 32 -2.76 -11.93 -10.11
CA GLY A 32 -3.92 -11.66 -10.95
C GLY A 32 -5.13 -11.06 -10.22
N GLN A 33 -5.11 -10.95 -8.88
CA GLN A 33 -6.23 -10.38 -8.14
C GLN A 33 -6.33 -8.87 -8.30
N VAL A 34 -7.57 -8.38 -8.20
CA VAL A 34 -7.91 -6.96 -8.13
C VAL A 34 -8.22 -6.62 -6.68
N VAL A 35 -7.51 -5.64 -6.10
CA VAL A 35 -7.58 -5.27 -4.68
C VAL A 35 -7.93 -3.79 -4.56
N ALA A 36 -8.79 -3.43 -3.59
CA ALA A 36 -8.99 -2.06 -3.15
C ALA A 36 -8.42 -1.89 -1.73
N ASP A 37 -7.48 -0.96 -1.55
CA ASP A 37 -6.89 -0.59 -0.26
C ASP A 37 -7.53 0.73 0.22
N ILE A 38 -8.50 0.62 1.13
CA ILE A 38 -9.31 1.75 1.60
C ILE A 38 -8.63 2.41 2.80
N GLY A 39 -8.33 3.71 2.68
CA GLY A 39 -7.51 4.44 3.65
C GLY A 39 -6.03 4.19 3.45
N ALA A 40 -5.57 4.21 2.20
CA ALA A 40 -4.22 3.79 1.81
C ALA A 40 -3.10 4.61 2.47
N GLY A 41 -3.36 5.86 2.86
CA GLY A 41 -2.39 6.70 3.57
C GLY A 41 -1.05 6.81 2.82
N GLY A 42 0.05 6.35 3.43
CA GLY A 42 1.35 6.36 2.76
C GLY A 42 1.58 5.23 1.75
N GLY A 43 0.64 4.29 1.60
CA GLY A 43 0.66 3.20 0.62
C GLY A 43 1.44 1.96 1.00
N TYR A 44 1.84 1.79 2.26
CA TYR A 44 2.60 0.60 2.70
C TYR A 44 1.94 -0.71 2.24
N PHE A 45 0.65 -0.88 2.49
CA PHE A 45 -0.09 -2.09 2.09
C PHE A 45 -0.39 -2.09 0.60
N SER A 46 -0.89 -1.00 0.01
CA SER A 46 -1.08 -0.84 -1.44
C SER A 46 0.10 -1.36 -2.27
N LEU A 47 1.34 -0.97 -1.93
CA LEU A 47 2.54 -1.37 -2.66
C LEU A 47 2.88 -2.85 -2.46
N ARG A 48 2.72 -3.39 -1.24
CA ARG A 48 2.93 -4.83 -0.95
C ARG A 48 1.85 -5.70 -1.63
N PHE A 49 0.61 -5.24 -1.67
CA PHE A 49 -0.47 -5.88 -2.42
C PHE A 49 -0.15 -5.93 -3.91
N ALA A 50 0.41 -4.84 -4.47
CA ALA A 50 0.76 -4.78 -5.88
C ALA A 50 1.87 -5.78 -6.23
N GLU A 51 2.87 -5.95 -5.37
CA GLU A 51 3.91 -6.98 -5.53
C GLU A 51 3.32 -8.39 -5.57
N ILE A 52 2.38 -8.71 -4.67
CA ILE A 52 1.75 -10.04 -4.60
C ILE A 52 0.78 -10.28 -5.78
N ALA A 53 -0.01 -9.26 -6.14
CA ALA A 53 -0.96 -9.32 -7.25
C ALA A 53 -0.24 -9.43 -8.61
N GLY A 54 0.98 -8.90 -8.71
CA GLY A 54 1.85 -9.03 -9.87
C GLY A 54 1.30 -8.36 -11.14
N LYS A 55 2.00 -8.58 -12.27
CA LYS A 55 1.73 -7.93 -13.56
C LYS A 55 0.31 -8.08 -14.11
N ASN A 56 -0.38 -9.15 -13.74
CA ASN A 56 -1.73 -9.45 -14.20
C ASN A 56 -2.80 -8.98 -13.19
N GLY A 57 -2.38 -8.49 -12.02
CA GLY A 57 -3.28 -7.97 -10.99
C GLY A 57 -3.40 -6.45 -11.05
N ARG A 58 -4.21 -5.91 -10.14
CA ARG A 58 -4.38 -4.45 -10.01
C ARG A 58 -4.71 -4.07 -8.57
N VAL A 59 -4.09 -3.00 -8.08
CA VAL A 59 -4.39 -2.44 -6.77
C VAL A 59 -4.90 -1.01 -6.93
N PHE A 60 -6.05 -0.73 -6.32
CA PHE A 60 -6.62 0.60 -6.21
C PHE A 60 -6.34 1.13 -4.81
N ALA A 61 -5.39 2.07 -4.70
CA ALA A 61 -5.20 2.84 -3.47
C ALA A 61 -6.32 3.89 -3.36
N VAL A 62 -7.13 3.81 -2.32
CA VAL A 62 -8.28 4.69 -2.11
C VAL A 62 -8.06 5.52 -0.84
N ASP A 63 -8.05 6.84 -0.98
CA ASP A 63 -7.90 7.77 0.13
C ASP A 63 -8.59 9.10 -0.23
N THR A 64 -9.14 9.81 0.75
CA THR A 64 -9.76 11.12 0.54
C THR A 64 -8.71 12.22 0.36
N ASN A 65 -7.49 12.01 0.86
CA ASN A 65 -6.41 12.96 0.73
C ASN A 65 -5.62 12.75 -0.57
N GLN A 66 -5.86 13.63 -1.54
CA GLN A 66 -5.20 13.59 -2.85
C GLN A 66 -3.66 13.63 -2.77
N LYS A 67 -3.08 14.22 -1.73
CA LYS A 67 -1.62 14.28 -1.55
C LYS A 67 -1.03 12.92 -1.20
N PHE A 68 -1.78 12.08 -0.47
CA PHE A 68 -1.41 10.70 -0.20
C PHE A 68 -1.46 9.86 -1.48
N LEU A 69 -2.52 10.00 -2.28
CA LEU A 69 -2.60 9.34 -3.59
C LEU A 69 -1.44 9.75 -4.51
N GLY A 70 -1.08 11.04 -4.54
CA GLY A 70 0.09 11.53 -5.28
C GLY A 70 1.41 10.94 -4.77
N TYR A 71 1.56 10.79 -3.44
CA TYR A 71 2.72 10.12 -2.84
C TYR A 71 2.82 8.66 -3.29
N ILE A 72 1.73 7.90 -3.18
CA ILE A 72 1.67 6.49 -3.58
C ILE A 72 2.01 6.34 -5.07
N LYS A 73 1.44 7.20 -5.93
CA LYS A 73 1.73 7.19 -7.37
C LYS A 73 3.22 7.38 -7.67
N ASN A 74 3.87 8.31 -6.96
CA ASN A 74 5.30 8.54 -7.13
C ASN A 74 6.15 7.37 -6.61
N GLU A 75 5.76 6.71 -5.52
CA GLU A 75 6.47 5.54 -5.00
C GLU A 75 6.28 4.31 -5.89
N ALA A 76 5.08 4.13 -6.47
CA ALA A 76 4.79 3.04 -7.40
C ALA A 76 5.67 3.13 -8.65
N GLY A 77 5.79 4.33 -9.26
CA GLY A 77 6.62 4.54 -10.46
C GLY A 77 8.13 4.43 -10.25
N LYS A 78 8.61 4.23 -9.01
CA LYS A 78 10.03 3.91 -8.72
C LYS A 78 10.32 2.40 -8.76
N LYS A 79 9.27 1.57 -8.73
CA LYS A 79 9.37 0.11 -8.68
C LYS A 79 9.20 -0.56 -10.04
N ASP A 80 8.86 0.21 -11.07
CA ASP A 80 8.91 -0.19 -12.47
C ASP A 80 10.34 -0.05 -13.01
#